data_AF-A0A7J9EUX6-F1
#
_entry.id   AF-A0A7J9EUX6-F1
#
_cell.length_a   1.000
_cell.length_b   1.000
_cell.length_c   1.000
_cell.angle_alpha   90.00
_cell.angle_beta   90.00
_cell.angle_gamma   90.00
#
_symmetry.space_group_name_H-M   'P 1'
#
loop_
_entity.id
_entity.type
_entity.pdbx_description
1 polymer ?
#
loop_
_entity_poly.entity_id
_entity_poly.type
_entity_poly.pdbx_seq_one_letter_code
_entity_poly.pdbx_strand_id
1 'polypeptide(L)'
;GAVLSEVKGKEEVKRNEKELGVKIVSFGSKKMRKDVNVDSPYNLDAVEEKKGEDLEGKIEVKGGKGNANIGYFINKKLHVWCRLSNGMWGSGTIQSTSGEESIVSLSNGNVIKVSTSQLLPANPGILEGVNDLIQLSYLNEPSVLHNLKRRYSHDMIYSKAGLVLIAVNPFKDVQIYGKDFVTSYREKATDSPHVFAIADNAYNEMMNEFHNLNLSCSGETGAGKTETAKFAMQYLASLGGGYGGKECKILQTHCILEAFGNAKTSRNDSSSRFSRVVQLAAGERSYHIFYQLCAGAPPALRERLNLKMANEYNYLVQSDCLVINGVDDGQKFQKLKEAFDIVQICKEEQEQVFAMLAAVLWLGNISFQVIDKENHVEPLADEALTSVAMLIGCAPHELMQAISTHRIQVGKDSIAKKLTLQQAIDTRDALAKFIYASLFDWLVEQINNSLEAGKKHIGRSISIIDIYGFESLKKNSFEQFCINYANERLKQHFNRHLFKLEQEEYDLEGIDWTKVVFEDNQECLDLFEKKPLGILSLLDEESNAPNSTDFTLANKLKQHLNSNSYFKGDRGRAFGVLHFAG
;
A
#
# COMPACT_ATOMS: atom_id res chain seq x y z
N GLY A 1 19.37 47.39 60.81
CA GLY A 1 18.23 47.85 61.62
C GLY A 1 17.63 49.07 60.94
N ALA A 2 16.36 48.95 60.56
CA ALA A 2 15.32 49.93 60.19
C ALA A 2 15.66 51.34 59.65
N VAL A 3 14.95 51.73 58.57
CA VAL A 3 13.96 52.86 58.42
C VAL A 3 13.78 53.11 56.89
N LEU A 4 12.63 52.78 56.27
CA LEU A 4 11.54 53.65 55.72
C LEU A 4 12.06 54.91 54.96
N SER A 5 11.56 55.38 53.81
CA SER A 5 10.38 55.17 52.95
C SER A 5 10.50 56.13 51.72
N GLU A 6 9.96 55.77 50.54
CA GLU A 6 9.42 56.65 49.45
C GLU A 6 10.39 57.65 48.73
N VAL A 7 10.36 58.00 47.42
CA VAL A 7 9.42 57.85 46.28
C VAL A 7 10.13 58.34 44.99
N LYS A 8 9.64 57.88 43.80
CA LYS A 8 9.77 58.43 42.42
C LYS A 8 11.07 58.29 41.60
N GLY A 9 10.89 57.76 40.37
CA GLY A 9 11.53 58.29 39.16
C GLY A 9 12.26 57.30 38.25
N LYS A 10 11.72 57.13 37.02
CA LYS A 10 12.32 56.63 35.75
C LYS A 10 13.84 56.88 35.65
N GLU A 11 14.68 56.08 34.98
CA GLU A 11 14.55 55.37 33.71
C GLU A 11 15.78 54.43 33.54
N GLU A 12 15.64 53.45 32.62
CA GLU A 12 16.68 52.63 31.94
C GLU A 12 17.53 51.60 32.72
N VAL A 13 17.41 50.30 32.36
CA VAL A 13 18.49 49.47 31.80
C VAL A 13 17.90 48.23 31.09
N LYS A 14 18.37 48.03 29.86
CA LYS A 14 18.17 46.91 28.92
C LYS A 14 18.41 45.51 29.52
N ARG A 15 17.57 44.53 29.15
CA ARG A 15 18.04 43.19 28.75
C ARG A 15 17.03 42.48 27.85
N ASN A 16 17.57 41.85 26.81
CA ASN A 16 16.91 41.27 25.66
C ASN A 16 16.07 40.02 26.00
N GLU A 17 14.83 40.01 25.54
CA GLU A 17 14.09 38.80 25.20
C GLU A 17 13.97 38.75 23.67
N LYS A 18 14.49 37.69 23.05
CA LYS A 18 14.17 37.34 21.66
C LYS A 18 13.22 36.15 21.72
N GLU A 19 11.94 36.45 21.51
CA GLU A 19 10.88 35.48 21.28
C GLU A 19 11.15 34.68 19.99
N LEU A 20 11.06 33.36 20.11
CA LEU A 20 11.00 32.42 19.00
C LEU A 20 9.60 32.49 18.38
N GLY A 21 9.48 33.27 17.30
CA GLY A 21 8.29 33.28 16.46
C GLY A 21 8.13 31.95 15.71
N VAL A 22 7.18 31.14 16.14
CA VAL A 22 6.69 29.97 15.42
C VAL A 22 5.88 30.46 14.21
N LYS A 23 6.43 30.30 13.00
CA LYS A 23 5.68 30.48 11.75
C LYS A 23 4.91 29.21 11.44
N ILE A 24 3.64 29.20 11.80
CA ILE A 24 2.63 28.30 11.22
C ILE A 24 2.39 28.79 9.79
N VAL A 25 2.76 28.00 8.77
CA VAL A 25 2.44 28.31 7.38
C VAL A 25 1.17 27.55 7.00
N SER A 26 0.10 28.30 6.78
CA SER A 26 -1.16 27.81 6.20
C SER A 26 -1.40 28.45 4.83
N PHE A 27 -1.98 27.64 3.93
CA PHE A 27 -2.77 27.95 2.73
C PHE A 27 -2.21 28.80 1.56
N GLY A 28 -2.45 28.28 0.35
CA GLY A 28 -3.28 28.94 -0.66
C GLY A 28 -2.67 30.06 -1.54
N SER A 29 -2.71 29.81 -2.85
CA SER A 29 -2.89 30.79 -3.94
C SER A 29 -1.97 32.02 -3.99
N LYS A 30 -0.86 31.92 -4.74
CA LYS A 30 -0.21 33.08 -5.34
C LYS A 30 -0.05 32.91 -6.86
N LYS A 31 -0.58 33.90 -7.58
CA LYS A 31 -0.44 34.16 -9.01
C LYS A 31 0.94 33.76 -9.56
N MET A 32 0.92 32.93 -10.60
CA MET A 32 2.09 32.53 -11.38
C MET A 32 2.89 33.76 -11.87
N ARG A 33 4.18 33.78 -11.54
CA ARG A 33 5.19 34.40 -12.38
C ARG A 33 5.63 33.35 -13.41
N LYS A 34 5.68 33.75 -14.68
CA LYS A 34 6.25 32.97 -15.77
C LYS A 34 7.77 32.81 -15.57
N ASP A 35 8.28 31.70 -16.12
CA ASP A 35 9.68 31.25 -16.24
C ASP A 35 10.18 30.49 -15.00
N VAL A 36 10.66 29.23 -15.05
CA VAL A 36 11.35 28.43 -16.10
C VAL A 36 10.90 26.95 -15.98
N ASN A 37 10.82 26.23 -17.10
CA ASN A 37 10.57 24.78 -17.18
C ASN A 37 11.44 24.00 -16.19
N VAL A 38 10.81 23.23 -15.30
CA VAL A 38 11.46 22.14 -14.57
C VAL A 38 10.86 20.86 -15.12
N ASP A 39 11.56 20.26 -16.07
CA ASP A 39 11.23 18.93 -16.57
C ASP A 39 11.34 17.89 -15.47
N SER A 40 10.51 16.85 -15.58
CA SER A 40 10.62 15.63 -14.79
C SER A 40 12.02 15.04 -14.97
N PRO A 41 12.71 14.57 -13.91
CA PRO A 41 14.06 13.97 -14.03
C PRO A 41 14.08 12.63 -14.80
N TYR A 42 12.98 12.26 -15.45
CA TYR A 42 12.79 11.02 -16.20
C TYR A 42 12.50 11.22 -17.70
N ASN A 43 12.51 12.46 -18.20
CA ASN A 43 12.53 12.70 -19.64
C ASN A 43 13.99 12.69 -20.10
N LEU A 44 14.41 11.60 -20.75
CA LEU A 44 15.57 11.63 -21.63
C LEU A 44 15.06 11.58 -23.07
N ASP A 45 15.40 12.62 -23.81
CA ASP A 45 15.08 12.82 -25.21
C ASP A 45 15.51 11.61 -26.05
N ALA A 46 14.64 11.25 -27.00
CA ALA A 46 14.94 10.28 -28.04
C ALA A 46 16.19 10.73 -28.80
N VAL A 47 17.26 9.92 -28.74
CA VAL A 47 18.43 10.10 -29.58
C VAL A 47 18.02 9.73 -31.01
N GLU A 48 18.11 10.70 -31.92
CA GLU A 48 17.93 10.51 -33.36
C GLU A 48 18.87 9.41 -33.90
N GLU A 49 18.26 8.38 -34.49
CA GLU A 49 18.95 7.38 -35.31
C GLU A 49 19.64 8.06 -36.51
N LYS A 50 20.97 8.06 -36.52
CA LYS A 50 21.73 8.27 -37.74
C LYS A 50 21.67 7.01 -38.59
N LYS A 51 21.03 7.13 -39.77
CA LYS A 51 21.11 6.18 -40.87
C LYS A 51 22.58 5.88 -41.22
N GLY A 52 23.02 4.67 -40.88
CA GLY A 52 24.25 4.04 -41.38
C GLY A 52 23.87 2.91 -42.34
N GLU A 53 24.57 2.86 -43.46
CA GLU A 53 24.26 2.09 -44.68
C GLU A 53 24.15 0.57 -44.47
N ASP A 54 23.15 0.00 -45.14
CA ASP A 54 22.91 -1.44 -45.28
C ASP A 54 24.10 -2.14 -45.97
N LEU A 55 24.67 -3.13 -45.29
CA LEU A 55 25.36 -4.25 -45.91
C LEU A 55 24.56 -5.51 -45.59
N GLU A 56 23.68 -5.88 -46.51
CA GLU A 56 22.89 -7.12 -46.49
C GLU A 56 23.80 -8.36 -46.45
N GLY A 57 24.04 -8.85 -45.24
CA GLY A 57 24.42 -10.24 -44.99
C GLY A 57 23.19 -11.02 -44.54
N LYS A 58 22.41 -11.56 -45.48
CA LYS A 58 21.32 -12.50 -45.17
C LYS A 58 21.87 -13.74 -44.47
N ILE A 59 21.72 -13.81 -43.16
CA ILE A 59 21.69 -15.09 -42.44
C ILE A 59 20.21 -15.38 -42.14
N GLU A 60 19.62 -16.26 -42.96
CA GLU A 60 18.33 -16.87 -42.66
C GLU A 60 18.44 -17.65 -41.34
N VAL A 61 17.94 -17.06 -40.25
CA VAL A 61 17.63 -17.83 -39.05
C VAL A 61 16.36 -18.62 -39.35
N LYS A 62 16.54 -19.85 -39.87
CA LYS A 62 15.46 -20.84 -39.96
C LYS A 62 14.87 -21.05 -38.57
N GLY A 63 13.61 -20.63 -38.40
CA GLY A 63 12.74 -21.12 -37.34
C GLY A 63 12.69 -22.64 -37.39
N GLY A 64 13.14 -23.30 -36.32
CA GLY A 64 13.25 -24.75 -36.28
C GLY A 64 14.08 -25.29 -35.13
N LYS A 65 13.75 -24.93 -33.88
CA LYS A 65 14.30 -25.58 -32.67
C LYS A 65 13.23 -26.19 -31.75
N GLY A 66 12.03 -26.46 -32.26
CA GLY A 66 10.98 -27.19 -31.52
C GLY A 66 11.13 -28.72 -31.57
N ASN A 67 11.47 -29.29 -32.73
CA ASN A 67 11.37 -30.74 -32.95
C ASN A 67 12.54 -31.58 -32.42
N ALA A 68 13.73 -31.00 -32.23
CA ALA A 68 14.90 -31.78 -31.78
C ALA A 68 14.82 -32.19 -30.29
N ASN A 69 14.14 -31.39 -29.45
CA ASN A 69 14.05 -31.66 -28.01
C ASN A 69 13.06 -32.77 -27.69
N ILE A 70 11.87 -32.81 -28.31
CA ILE A 70 10.87 -33.85 -28.03
C ILE A 70 11.38 -35.26 -28.35
N GLY A 71 12.16 -35.44 -29.42
CA GLY A 71 12.78 -36.72 -29.75
C GLY A 71 13.69 -37.26 -28.62
N TYR A 72 14.41 -36.39 -27.92
CA TYR A 72 15.21 -36.77 -26.74
C TYR A 72 14.33 -37.23 -25.57
N PHE A 73 13.22 -36.54 -25.31
CA PHE A 73 12.28 -36.90 -24.23
C PHE A 73 11.58 -38.23 -24.50
N ILE A 74 11.24 -38.52 -25.75
CA ILE A 74 10.69 -39.81 -26.17
C ILE A 74 11.73 -40.91 -25.99
N ASN A 75 12.95 -40.72 -26.50
CA ASN A 75 14.02 -41.72 -26.44
C ASN A 75 14.47 -42.04 -25.02
N LYS A 76 14.42 -41.06 -24.12
CA LYS A 76 14.79 -41.20 -22.70
C LYS A 76 13.61 -41.46 -21.78
N LYS A 77 12.38 -41.58 -22.32
CA LYS A 77 11.13 -41.73 -21.54
C LYS A 77 10.99 -40.69 -20.42
N LEU A 78 11.41 -39.45 -20.69
CA LEU A 78 11.37 -38.37 -19.73
C LEU A 78 9.96 -37.80 -19.59
N HIS A 79 9.68 -37.22 -18.43
CA HIS A 79 8.41 -36.59 -18.15
C HIS A 79 8.25 -35.28 -18.93
N VAL A 80 7.01 -34.98 -19.31
CA VAL A 80 6.59 -33.72 -19.93
C VAL A 80 5.36 -33.18 -19.22
N TRP A 81 5.23 -31.86 -19.26
CA TRP A 81 4.05 -31.13 -18.87
C TRP A 81 3.15 -30.89 -20.07
N CYS A 82 1.84 -30.94 -19.85
CA CYS A 82 0.82 -30.67 -20.84
C CYS A 82 -0.39 -30.00 -20.18
N ARG A 83 -1.13 -29.21 -20.96
CA ARG A 83 -2.34 -28.53 -20.47
C ARG A 83 -3.55 -29.45 -20.64
N LEU A 84 -4.29 -29.65 -19.57
CA LEU A 84 -5.50 -30.47 -19.53
C LEU A 84 -6.71 -29.65 -20.00
N SER A 85 -7.82 -30.34 -20.34
CA SER A 85 -9.06 -29.69 -20.82
C SER A 85 -9.71 -28.74 -19.81
N ASN A 86 -9.40 -28.90 -18.51
CA ASN A 86 -9.83 -28.00 -17.44
C ASN A 86 -8.88 -26.80 -17.24
N GLY A 87 -7.87 -26.63 -18.11
CA GLY A 87 -6.88 -25.55 -18.06
C GLY A 87 -5.69 -25.80 -17.13
N MET A 88 -5.71 -26.86 -16.32
CA MET A 88 -4.64 -27.22 -15.37
C MET A 88 -3.45 -27.92 -16.03
N TRP A 89 -2.30 -27.89 -15.38
CA TRP A 89 -1.10 -28.61 -15.82
C TRP A 89 -1.11 -30.07 -15.34
N GLY A 90 -0.81 -31.00 -16.24
CA GLY A 90 -0.61 -32.43 -15.97
C GLY A 90 0.80 -32.88 -16.38
N SER A 91 1.38 -33.81 -15.60
CA SER A 91 2.65 -34.48 -15.92
C SER A 91 2.39 -35.88 -16.48
N GLY A 92 3.20 -36.29 -17.45
CA GLY A 92 3.11 -37.61 -18.08
C GLY A 92 4.33 -37.96 -18.91
N THR A 93 4.31 -39.11 -19.57
CA THR A 93 5.34 -39.56 -20.51
C THR A 93 4.76 -39.65 -21.92
N ILE A 94 5.55 -39.27 -22.92
CA ILE A 94 5.13 -39.37 -24.33
C ILE A 94 5.19 -40.84 -24.74
N GLN A 95 4.06 -41.40 -25.17
CA GLN A 95 3.99 -42.77 -25.69
C GLN A 95 4.32 -42.83 -27.18
N SER A 96 3.76 -41.91 -27.95
CA SER A 96 4.01 -41.79 -29.39
C SER A 96 3.77 -40.37 -29.86
N THR A 97 4.37 -40.00 -31.00
CA THR A 97 4.14 -38.72 -31.67
C THR A 97 3.84 -39.00 -33.14
N SER A 98 2.79 -38.38 -33.66
CA SER A 98 2.34 -38.52 -35.04
C SER A 98 2.02 -37.13 -35.59
N GLY A 99 2.87 -36.64 -36.51
CA GLY A 99 2.74 -35.28 -37.04
C GLY A 99 2.89 -34.22 -35.95
N GLU A 100 1.87 -33.36 -35.82
CA GLU A 100 1.82 -32.26 -34.84
C GLU A 100 1.20 -32.67 -33.50
N GLU A 101 0.82 -33.94 -33.32
CA GLU A 101 0.15 -34.42 -32.12
C GLU A 101 0.97 -35.50 -31.40
N SER A 102 0.97 -35.44 -30.08
CA SER A 102 1.59 -36.40 -29.19
C SER A 102 0.56 -37.08 -28.29
N ILE A 103 0.70 -38.38 -28.10
CA ILE A 103 -0.07 -39.17 -27.13
C ILE A 103 0.72 -39.24 -25.84
N VAL A 104 0.18 -38.65 -24.77
CA VAL A 104 0.81 -38.58 -23.46
C VAL A 104 0.07 -39.46 -22.46
N SER A 105 0.81 -40.33 -21.79
CA SER A 105 0.34 -41.09 -20.63
C SER A 105 0.57 -40.27 -19.38
N LEU A 106 -0.50 -39.73 -18.80
CA LEU A 106 -0.44 -38.97 -17.56
C LEU A 106 -0.09 -39.86 -16.36
N SER A 107 0.49 -39.27 -15.33
CA SER A 107 0.84 -39.97 -14.09
C SER A 107 -0.35 -40.57 -13.33
N ASN A 108 -1.59 -40.14 -13.65
CA ASN A 108 -2.82 -40.71 -13.11
C ASN A 108 -3.36 -41.90 -13.93
N GLY A 109 -2.63 -42.35 -14.96
CA GLY A 109 -3.01 -43.47 -15.83
C GLY A 109 -3.87 -43.09 -17.04
N ASN A 110 -4.37 -41.85 -17.11
CA ASN A 110 -5.14 -41.39 -18.27
C ASN A 110 -4.22 -41.11 -19.46
N VAL A 111 -4.69 -41.45 -20.66
CA VAL A 111 -3.98 -41.15 -21.91
C VAL A 111 -4.69 -40.01 -22.61
N ILE A 112 -3.95 -38.96 -22.97
CA ILE A 112 -4.47 -37.79 -23.66
C ILE A 112 -3.72 -37.53 -24.95
N LYS A 113 -4.41 -36.90 -25.90
CA LYS A 113 -3.84 -36.44 -27.16
C LYS A 113 -3.69 -34.92 -27.07
N VAL A 114 -2.49 -34.42 -27.30
CA VAL A 114 -2.14 -33.00 -27.16
C VAL A 114 -1.25 -32.56 -28.31
N SER A 115 -1.33 -31.28 -28.67
CA SER A 115 -0.41 -30.71 -29.65
C SER A 115 1.02 -30.82 -29.14
N THR A 116 1.92 -31.33 -29.96
CA THR A 116 3.35 -31.46 -29.63
C THR A 116 3.98 -30.10 -29.30
N SER A 117 3.50 -29.02 -29.93
CA SER A 117 3.95 -27.65 -29.66
C SER A 117 3.55 -27.11 -28.28
N GLN A 118 2.57 -27.74 -27.61
CA GLN A 118 2.11 -27.37 -26.28
C GLN A 118 2.77 -28.18 -25.16
N LEU A 119 3.63 -29.14 -25.51
CA LEU A 119 4.38 -29.92 -24.54
C LEU A 119 5.56 -29.12 -24.00
N LEU A 120 5.69 -29.11 -22.68
CA LEU A 120 6.83 -28.50 -22.01
C LEU A 120 7.66 -29.57 -21.31
N PRO A 121 8.99 -29.46 -21.30
CA PRO A 121 9.84 -30.43 -20.62
C PRO A 121 9.63 -30.40 -19.10
N ALA A 122 9.56 -31.56 -18.45
CA ALA A 122 9.51 -31.64 -17.00
C ALA A 122 10.91 -31.90 -16.40
N ASN A 123 11.15 -31.32 -15.23
CA ASN A 123 12.37 -31.56 -14.47
C ASN A 123 12.40 -33.00 -13.91
N PRO A 124 13.59 -33.62 -13.78
CA PRO A 124 13.73 -34.91 -13.14
C PRO A 124 13.35 -34.84 -11.65
N GLY A 125 12.87 -35.94 -11.09
CA GLY A 125 12.40 -35.99 -9.68
C GLY A 125 13.44 -35.61 -8.63
N ILE A 126 14.74 -35.67 -8.95
CA ILE A 126 15.83 -35.21 -8.05
C ILE A 126 15.82 -33.69 -7.84
N LEU A 127 15.21 -32.92 -8.76
CA LEU A 127 15.08 -31.46 -8.69
C LEU A 127 13.71 -31.02 -8.18
N GLU A 128 12.97 -31.89 -7.50
CA GLU A 128 11.71 -31.53 -6.84
C GLU A 128 11.96 -30.85 -5.49
N GLY A 129 11.30 -29.72 -5.26
CA GLY A 129 11.33 -28.99 -3.99
C GLY A 129 12.59 -28.13 -3.77
N VAL A 130 13.35 -27.82 -4.83
CA VAL A 130 14.59 -27.04 -4.74
C VAL A 130 14.37 -25.69 -4.03
N ASN A 131 15.37 -25.28 -3.26
CA ASN A 131 15.35 -24.04 -2.49
C ASN A 131 15.39 -22.80 -3.39
N ASP A 132 16.13 -22.87 -4.51
CA ASP A 132 16.24 -21.81 -5.50
C ASP A 132 15.76 -22.31 -6.86
N LEU A 133 14.78 -21.61 -7.43
CA LEU A 133 14.16 -21.96 -8.70
C LEU A 133 15.14 -21.91 -9.87
N ILE A 134 16.25 -21.16 -9.76
CA ILE A 134 17.29 -21.13 -10.81
C ILE A 134 18.03 -22.47 -10.94
N GLN A 135 17.90 -23.37 -9.96
CA GLN A 135 18.50 -24.71 -9.99
C GLN A 135 17.70 -25.69 -10.86
N LEU A 136 16.49 -25.32 -11.29
CA LEU A 136 15.70 -26.13 -12.22
C LEU A 136 16.38 -26.14 -13.59
N SER A 137 16.49 -27.33 -14.20
CA SER A 137 17.00 -27.46 -15.57
C SER A 137 16.03 -26.88 -16.60
N TYR A 138 14.73 -27.00 -16.34
CA TYR A 138 13.68 -26.46 -17.18
C TYR A 138 12.86 -25.43 -16.39
N LEU A 139 13.13 -24.16 -16.64
CA LEU A 139 12.41 -23.05 -16.01
C LEU A 139 11.18 -22.67 -16.85
N ASN A 140 10.12 -23.46 -16.70
CA ASN A 140 8.82 -23.19 -17.31
C ASN A 140 7.73 -23.11 -16.23
N GLU A 141 6.61 -22.45 -16.58
CA GLU A 141 5.49 -22.21 -15.67
C GLU A 141 5.04 -23.46 -14.87
N PRO A 142 4.76 -24.62 -15.49
CA PRO A 142 4.35 -25.81 -14.73
C PRO A 142 5.44 -26.34 -13.79
N SER A 143 6.72 -26.23 -14.17
CA SER A 143 7.82 -26.67 -13.30
C SER A 143 7.97 -25.76 -12.08
N VAL A 144 7.88 -24.45 -12.26
CA VAL A 144 7.89 -23.48 -11.14
C VAL A 144 6.70 -23.73 -10.22
N LEU A 145 5.49 -23.83 -10.77
CA LEU A 145 4.28 -24.09 -10.00
C LEU A 145 4.35 -25.42 -9.24
N HIS A 146 4.87 -26.48 -9.89
CA HIS A 146 5.05 -27.78 -9.26
C HIS A 146 6.04 -27.71 -8.08
N ASN A 147 7.18 -27.05 -8.26
CA ASN A 147 8.17 -26.88 -7.20
C ASN A 147 7.60 -26.11 -6.01
N LEU A 148 6.95 -24.96 -6.26
CA LEU A 148 6.31 -24.16 -5.22
C LEU A 148 5.22 -24.96 -4.49
N LYS A 149 4.37 -25.70 -5.21
CA LYS A 149 3.33 -26.56 -4.61
C LYS A 149 3.92 -27.65 -3.74
N ARG A 150 5.01 -28.29 -4.18
CA ARG A 150 5.72 -29.33 -3.43
C ARG A 150 6.31 -28.77 -2.14
N ARG A 151 6.91 -27.57 -2.19
CA ARG A 151 7.45 -26.90 -1.00
C ARG A 151 6.35 -26.51 -0.02
N TYR A 152 5.30 -25.89 -0.55
CA TYR A 152 4.13 -25.46 0.22
C TYR A 152 3.44 -26.63 0.93
N SER A 153 3.35 -27.81 0.31
CA SER A 153 2.74 -28.99 0.96
C SER A 153 3.52 -29.53 2.15
N HIS A 154 4.77 -29.08 2.35
CA HIS A 154 5.63 -29.42 3.49
C HIS A 154 5.86 -28.19 4.39
N ASP A 155 4.97 -27.20 4.34
CA ASP A 155 5.04 -25.96 5.12
C ASP A 155 6.30 -25.10 4.86
N MET A 156 6.98 -25.34 3.73
CA MET A 156 8.08 -24.49 3.26
C MET A 156 7.51 -23.36 2.38
N ILE A 157 7.20 -22.24 3.01
CA ILE A 157 6.49 -21.12 2.36
C ILE A 157 7.39 -20.18 1.56
N TYR A 158 8.70 -20.22 1.78
CA TYR A 158 9.69 -19.37 1.13
C TYR A 158 10.46 -20.15 0.07
N SER A 159 10.74 -19.52 -1.09
CA SER A 159 11.59 -20.06 -2.15
C SER A 159 12.40 -18.94 -2.80
N LYS A 160 13.67 -19.17 -3.13
CA LYS A 160 14.48 -18.21 -3.89
C LYS A 160 14.19 -18.33 -5.39
N ALA A 161 14.34 -17.21 -6.09
CA ALA A 161 14.38 -17.12 -7.54
C ALA A 161 15.52 -16.13 -7.88
N GLY A 162 16.76 -16.60 -7.72
CA GLY A 162 17.93 -15.73 -7.75
C GLY A 162 17.86 -14.68 -6.63
N LEU A 163 17.86 -13.40 -7.00
CA LEU A 163 17.79 -12.27 -6.06
C LEU A 163 16.41 -12.09 -5.41
N VAL A 164 15.37 -12.72 -5.94
CA VAL A 164 13.98 -12.56 -5.46
C VAL A 164 13.62 -13.65 -4.47
N LEU A 165 12.99 -13.28 -3.36
CA LEU A 165 12.35 -14.22 -2.44
C LEU A 165 10.85 -14.31 -2.72
N ILE A 166 10.38 -15.51 -3.07
CA ILE A 166 8.97 -15.83 -3.21
C ILE A 166 8.44 -16.30 -1.87
N ALA A 167 7.36 -15.67 -1.39
CA ALA A 167 6.65 -16.05 -0.17
C ALA A 167 5.21 -16.46 -0.53
N VAL A 168 4.78 -17.65 -0.12
CA VAL A 168 3.41 -18.14 -0.36
C VAL A 168 2.68 -18.19 0.98
N ASN A 169 1.67 -17.35 1.16
CA ASN A 169 0.93 -17.25 2.43
C ASN A 169 0.31 -18.61 2.84
N PRO A 170 0.68 -19.18 4.01
CA PRO A 170 0.17 -20.48 4.47
C PRO A 170 -1.27 -20.45 4.99
N PHE A 171 -1.82 -19.26 5.31
CA PHE A 171 -3.11 -19.10 6.02
C PHE A 171 -3.22 -19.90 7.33
N LYS A 172 -2.07 -20.23 7.93
CA LYS A 172 -1.93 -20.89 9.23
C LYS A 172 -0.60 -20.52 9.85
N ASP A 173 -0.46 -20.72 11.14
CA ASP A 173 0.82 -20.55 11.82
C ASP A 173 1.81 -21.64 11.40
N VAL A 174 3.02 -21.23 11.06
CA VAL A 174 4.14 -22.12 10.71
C VAL A 174 5.31 -21.80 11.64
N GLN A 175 5.90 -22.84 12.25
CA GLN A 175 6.96 -22.72 13.25
C GLN A 175 8.35 -22.52 12.61
N ILE A 176 8.50 -21.44 11.84
CA ILE A 176 9.74 -21.07 11.13
C ILE A 176 10.32 -19.73 11.61
N TYR A 177 9.70 -19.14 12.64
CA TYR A 177 10.11 -17.89 13.25
C TYR A 177 10.48 -18.14 14.72
N GLY A 178 11.31 -17.28 15.29
CA GLY A 178 11.74 -17.38 16.69
C GLY A 178 13.22 -17.15 16.88
N LYS A 179 13.65 -17.09 18.14
CA LYS A 179 15.04 -16.78 18.50
C LYS A 179 16.04 -17.79 17.93
N ASP A 180 15.69 -19.07 17.90
CA ASP A 180 16.57 -20.13 17.38
C ASP A 180 16.84 -19.94 15.88
N PHE A 181 15.80 -19.59 15.11
CA PHE A 181 15.96 -19.28 13.69
C PHE A 181 16.78 -18.00 13.49
N VAL A 182 16.50 -16.94 14.26
CA VAL A 182 17.29 -15.70 14.22
C VAL A 182 18.78 -16.00 14.42
N THR A 183 19.13 -16.78 15.46
CA THR A 183 20.51 -17.19 15.73
C THR A 183 21.09 -18.02 14.60
N SER A 184 20.33 -19.00 14.08
CA SER A 184 20.79 -19.87 12.99
C SER A 184 21.15 -19.11 11.71
N TYR A 185 20.34 -18.12 11.30
CA TYR A 185 20.65 -17.28 10.15
C TYR A 185 21.82 -16.33 10.43
N ARG A 186 21.88 -15.74 11.63
CA ARG A 186 22.98 -14.85 12.04
C ARG A 186 24.34 -15.55 12.05
N GLU A 187 24.38 -16.80 12.51
CA GLU A 187 25.58 -17.64 12.54
C GLU A 187 25.88 -18.30 11.18
N LYS A 188 25.03 -18.06 10.16
CA LYS A 188 25.10 -18.70 8.83
C LYS A 188 25.11 -20.23 8.92
N ALA A 189 24.44 -20.78 9.92
CA ALA A 189 24.30 -22.23 10.12
C ALA A 189 23.28 -22.86 9.15
N THR A 190 22.48 -22.03 8.45
CA THR A 190 21.51 -22.45 7.44
C THR A 190 21.52 -21.49 6.25
N ASP A 191 21.24 -22.02 5.06
CA ASP A 191 21.00 -21.26 3.81
C ASP A 191 19.62 -21.59 3.21
N SER A 192 18.68 -22.03 4.05
CA SER A 192 17.31 -22.24 3.59
C SER A 192 16.67 -20.89 3.19
N PRO A 193 15.83 -20.85 2.14
CA PRO A 193 15.11 -19.64 1.77
C PRO A 193 14.27 -19.14 2.94
N HIS A 194 14.48 -17.88 3.34
CA HIS A 194 13.73 -17.26 4.42
C HIS A 194 13.89 -15.74 4.38
N VAL A 195 12.91 -15.02 4.92
CA VAL A 195 12.97 -13.56 5.02
C VAL A 195 14.16 -13.08 5.87
N PHE A 196 14.55 -13.85 6.88
CA PHE A 196 15.73 -13.57 7.70
C PHE A 196 17.03 -13.62 6.90
N ALA A 197 17.15 -14.53 5.94
CA ALA A 197 18.33 -14.58 5.06
C ALA A 197 18.44 -13.31 4.19
N ILE A 198 17.32 -12.82 3.66
CA ILE A 198 17.30 -11.57 2.88
C ILE A 198 17.63 -10.36 3.76
N ALA A 199 17.06 -10.29 4.97
CA ALA A 199 17.35 -9.23 5.92
C ALA A 199 18.80 -9.25 6.40
N ASP A 200 19.39 -10.43 6.64
CA ASP A 200 20.80 -10.59 7.00
C ASP A 200 21.74 -10.14 5.88
N ASN A 201 21.45 -10.56 4.64
CA ASN A 201 22.22 -10.13 3.48
C ASN A 201 22.18 -8.61 3.30
N ALA A 202 20.99 -8.01 3.38
CA ALA A 202 20.85 -6.56 3.31
C ALA A 202 21.62 -5.86 4.46
N TYR A 203 21.56 -6.39 5.68
CA TYR A 203 22.34 -5.83 6.79
C TYR A 203 23.85 -5.90 6.54
N ASN A 204 24.35 -7.05 6.06
CA ASN A 204 25.76 -7.24 5.76
C ASN A 204 26.23 -6.33 4.62
N GLU A 205 25.47 -6.21 3.54
CA GLU A 205 25.75 -5.31 2.42
C GLU A 205 25.77 -3.85 2.86
N MET A 206 24.79 -3.40 3.65
CA MET A 206 24.79 -2.03 4.20
C MET A 206 26.04 -1.76 5.04
N MET A 207 26.50 -2.76 5.81
CA MET A 207 27.69 -2.62 6.66
C MET A 207 29.01 -2.66 5.88
N ASN A 208 29.06 -3.40 4.76
CA ASN A 208 30.25 -3.58 3.95
C ASN A 208 30.41 -2.50 2.86
N GLU A 209 29.32 -2.14 2.18
CA GLU A 209 29.35 -1.32 0.96
C GLU A 209 28.95 0.14 1.17
N PHE A 210 28.55 0.52 2.39
CA PHE A 210 28.16 1.89 2.76
C PHE A 210 26.97 2.47 1.97
N HIS A 211 26.14 1.63 1.33
CA HIS A 211 24.94 2.05 0.62
C HIS A 211 23.67 1.89 1.47
N ASN A 212 22.67 2.75 1.19
CA ASN A 212 21.32 2.56 1.71
C ASN A 212 20.63 1.47 0.91
N LEU A 213 19.93 0.56 1.60
CA LEU A 213 19.26 -0.57 0.96
C LEU A 213 17.75 -0.50 1.17
N ASN A 214 17.04 -1.14 0.25
CA ASN A 214 15.59 -1.18 0.24
C ASN A 214 15.10 -2.63 0.15
N LEU A 215 14.24 -3.02 1.09
CA LEU A 215 13.51 -4.29 1.09
C LEU A 215 12.06 -4.01 0.71
N SER A 216 11.66 -4.39 -0.50
CA SER A 216 10.29 -4.18 -0.98
C SER A 216 9.49 -5.48 -0.96
N CYS A 217 8.29 -5.42 -0.35
CA CYS A 217 7.32 -6.51 -0.40
C CYS A 217 6.25 -6.19 -1.45
N SER A 218 6.08 -7.04 -2.46
CA SER A 218 5.06 -6.87 -3.51
C SER A 218 4.14 -8.10 -3.59
N GLY A 219 2.94 -7.90 -4.09
CA GLY A 219 1.91 -8.94 -4.20
C GLY A 219 0.50 -8.43 -3.97
N GLU A 220 -0.49 -9.25 -4.28
CA GLU A 220 -1.91 -8.91 -4.11
C GLU A 220 -2.30 -8.67 -2.65
N THR A 221 -3.45 -8.03 -2.43
CA THR A 221 -4.03 -7.86 -1.09
C THR A 221 -4.29 -9.22 -0.45
N GLY A 222 -3.75 -9.44 0.76
CA GLY A 222 -3.81 -10.73 1.47
C GLY A 222 -2.64 -11.70 1.20
N ALA A 223 -1.69 -11.35 0.34
CA ALA A 223 -0.55 -12.22 0.01
C ALA A 223 0.49 -12.43 1.13
N GLY A 224 0.35 -11.77 2.29
CA GLY A 224 1.29 -11.89 3.42
C GLY A 224 2.46 -10.90 3.42
N LYS A 225 2.36 -9.80 2.66
CA LYS A 225 3.37 -8.71 2.59
C LYS A 225 3.70 -8.15 3.97
N THR A 226 2.68 -7.69 4.69
CA THR A 226 2.81 -7.06 6.01
C THR A 226 3.43 -7.98 7.05
N GLU A 227 3.00 -9.24 7.12
CA GLU A 227 3.61 -10.21 8.06
C GLU A 227 5.07 -10.51 7.68
N THR A 228 5.39 -10.64 6.40
CA THR A 228 6.78 -10.84 5.95
C THR A 228 7.66 -9.63 6.29
N ALA A 229 7.18 -8.41 6.03
CA ALA A 229 7.87 -7.16 6.37
C ALA A 229 8.10 -7.03 7.89
N LYS A 230 7.11 -7.43 8.70
CA LYS A 230 7.21 -7.46 10.17
C LYS A 230 8.27 -8.45 10.64
N PHE A 231 8.35 -9.65 10.06
CA PHE A 231 9.41 -10.60 10.39
C PHE A 231 10.80 -10.10 9.95
N ALA A 232 10.94 -9.46 8.79
CA ALA A 232 12.18 -8.79 8.40
C ALA A 232 12.62 -7.74 9.43
N MET A 233 11.67 -6.90 9.87
CA MET A 233 11.91 -5.86 10.88
C MET A 233 12.30 -6.45 12.24
N GLN A 234 11.66 -7.54 12.69
CA GLN A 234 12.04 -8.25 13.91
C GLN A 234 13.47 -8.78 13.86
N TYR A 235 13.87 -9.35 12.72
CA TYR A 235 15.23 -9.83 12.53
C TYR A 235 16.25 -8.68 12.60
N LEU A 236 16.04 -7.60 11.83
CA LEU A 236 16.92 -6.43 11.85
C LEU A 236 17.00 -5.77 13.23
N ALA A 237 15.87 -5.69 13.94
CA ALA A 237 15.85 -5.18 15.31
C ALA A 237 16.75 -6.02 16.23
N SER A 238 16.71 -7.36 16.11
CA SER A 238 17.55 -8.26 16.91
C SER A 238 19.05 -8.16 16.61
N LEU A 239 19.43 -7.71 15.40
CA LEU A 239 20.82 -7.45 15.03
C LEU A 239 21.33 -6.13 15.61
N GLY A 240 20.45 -5.13 15.74
CA GLY A 240 20.77 -3.78 16.21
C GLY A 240 21.24 -3.69 17.66
N GLY A 241 21.08 -4.74 18.47
CA GLY A 241 21.74 -4.92 19.77
C GLY A 241 21.46 -3.83 20.80
N GLY A 242 20.28 -3.21 20.76
CA GLY A 242 19.98 -2.03 21.56
C GLY A 242 19.65 -2.38 23.01
N TYR A 243 20.64 -2.29 23.92
CA TYR A 243 20.38 -2.17 25.36
C TYR A 243 19.48 -0.94 25.59
N GLY A 244 18.19 -1.16 25.91
CA GLY A 244 17.24 -0.09 26.22
C GLY A 244 15.81 -0.24 25.69
N GLY A 245 15.40 -1.42 25.21
CA GLY A 245 13.98 -1.66 24.86
C GLY A 245 13.47 -0.97 23.58
N LYS A 246 14.37 -0.35 22.79
CA LYS A 246 14.02 0.27 21.49
C LYS A 246 13.54 -0.75 20.45
N GLU A 247 14.05 -1.97 20.51
CA GLU A 247 13.59 -3.09 19.68
C GLU A 247 12.11 -3.39 19.93
N CYS A 248 11.67 -3.32 21.19
CA CYS A 248 10.25 -3.46 21.54
C CYS A 248 9.43 -2.30 20.96
N LYS A 249 9.92 -1.06 21.07
CA LYS A 249 9.23 0.13 20.55
C LYS A 249 8.91 0.03 19.06
N ILE A 250 9.90 -0.31 18.22
CA ILE A 250 9.71 -0.44 16.76
C ILE A 250 8.62 -1.47 16.43
N LEU A 251 8.55 -2.58 17.17
CA LEU A 251 7.53 -3.59 16.93
C LEU A 251 6.14 -3.16 17.43
N GLN A 252 6.07 -2.31 18.47
CA GLN A 252 4.80 -1.78 18.98
C GLN A 252 4.19 -0.70 18.08
N THR A 253 4.99 0.06 17.33
CA THR A 253 4.46 1.06 16.39
C THR A 253 3.54 0.40 15.37
N HIS A 254 3.86 -0.82 14.94
CA HIS A 254 3.00 -1.59 14.04
C HIS A 254 1.62 -1.87 14.64
N CYS A 255 1.51 -2.19 15.94
CA CYS A 255 0.22 -2.40 16.59
C CYS A 255 -0.66 -1.14 16.54
N ILE A 256 -0.05 0.04 16.68
CA ILE A 256 -0.73 1.33 16.60
C ILE A 256 -1.15 1.61 15.16
N LEU A 257 -0.22 1.50 14.21
CA LEU A 257 -0.49 1.75 12.80
C LEU A 257 -1.51 0.76 12.22
N GLU A 258 -1.54 -0.49 12.68
CA GLU A 258 -2.55 -1.46 12.30
C GLU A 258 -3.94 -1.06 12.83
N ALA A 259 -4.04 -0.67 14.12
CA ALA A 259 -5.32 -0.29 14.71
C ALA A 259 -5.96 0.92 14.00
N PHE A 260 -5.15 1.93 13.64
CA PHE A 260 -5.63 3.17 13.03
C PHE A 260 -5.55 3.19 11.50
N GLY A 261 -4.70 2.37 10.90
CA GLY A 261 -4.45 2.34 9.47
C GLY A 261 -5.12 1.18 8.76
N ASN A 262 -5.52 0.11 9.46
CA ASN A 262 -6.11 -1.07 8.83
C ASN A 262 -7.62 -1.20 9.06
N ALA A 263 -8.27 -1.82 8.08
CA ALA A 263 -9.69 -2.15 8.09
C ALA A 263 -9.95 -3.48 7.37
N LYS A 264 -11.08 -4.12 7.71
CA LYS A 264 -11.55 -5.31 7.00
C LYS A 264 -12.14 -4.94 5.65
N THR A 265 -11.79 -5.73 4.64
CA THR A 265 -12.31 -5.66 3.28
C THR A 265 -12.84 -7.01 2.83
N SER A 266 -13.47 -7.05 1.65
CA SER A 266 -13.93 -8.31 1.04
C SER A 266 -12.82 -9.34 0.78
N ARG A 267 -11.54 -8.94 0.71
CA ARG A 267 -10.41 -9.82 0.39
C ARG A 267 -9.44 -10.07 1.55
N ASN A 268 -9.38 -9.16 2.53
CA ASN A 268 -8.44 -9.21 3.64
C ASN A 268 -9.04 -8.53 4.88
N ASP A 269 -8.96 -9.21 6.03
CA ASP A 269 -9.50 -8.75 7.30
C ASP A 269 -8.67 -7.66 7.98
N SER A 270 -7.38 -7.54 7.69
CA SER A 270 -6.49 -6.46 8.17
C SER A 270 -5.74 -5.87 6.99
N SER A 271 -6.45 -5.08 6.19
CA SER A 271 -5.84 -4.38 5.06
C SER A 271 -5.57 -2.95 5.45
N SER A 272 -4.36 -2.47 5.24
CA SER A 272 -4.07 -1.04 5.37
C SER A 272 -4.98 -0.24 4.42
N ARG A 273 -5.43 0.95 4.81
CA ARG A 273 -6.37 1.81 4.07
C ARG A 273 -6.19 3.30 4.33
N PHE A 274 -6.62 4.12 3.38
CA PHE A 274 -6.74 5.57 3.55
C PHE A 274 -8.20 6.01 3.34
N SER A 275 -8.75 6.86 4.22
CA SER A 275 -10.07 7.50 4.06
C SER A 275 -11.32 6.59 4.21
N ARG A 276 -11.36 5.68 5.19
CA ARG A 276 -12.51 4.76 5.45
C ARG A 276 -13.43 5.10 6.64
N VAL A 277 -13.51 6.38 6.98
CA VAL A 277 -14.24 6.82 8.19
C VAL A 277 -15.75 6.87 7.99
N VAL A 278 -16.22 7.39 6.86
CA VAL A 278 -17.62 7.84 6.72
C VAL A 278 -18.51 6.96 5.84
N GLN A 279 -17.91 6.16 4.96
CA GLN A 279 -18.59 5.32 3.98
C GLN A 279 -17.96 3.94 3.94
N LEU A 280 -18.79 2.90 4.08
CA LEU A 280 -18.38 1.51 4.03
C LEU A 280 -19.11 0.76 2.92
N ALA A 281 -18.40 -0.13 2.23
CA ALA A 281 -19.06 -1.09 1.36
C ALA A 281 -19.59 -2.30 2.16
N ALA A 282 -20.59 -2.99 1.63
CA ALA A 282 -21.17 -4.18 2.26
C ALA A 282 -20.10 -5.25 2.57
N GLY A 283 -20.13 -5.78 3.80
CA GLY A 283 -19.18 -6.78 4.29
C GLY A 283 -17.82 -6.26 4.75
N GLU A 284 -17.58 -4.94 4.69
CA GLU A 284 -16.34 -4.30 5.13
C GLU A 284 -16.47 -3.69 6.54
N ARG A 285 -15.36 -3.39 7.22
CA ARG A 285 -15.37 -2.56 8.45
C ARG A 285 -14.73 -1.21 8.19
N SER A 286 -15.01 -0.25 9.06
CA SER A 286 -14.14 0.92 9.23
C SER A 286 -12.83 0.51 9.93
N TYR A 287 -12.00 1.48 10.28
CA TYR A 287 -10.73 1.24 10.98
C TYR A 287 -10.92 0.46 12.28
N HIS A 288 -10.02 -0.47 12.57
CA HIS A 288 -10.16 -1.38 13.71
C HIS A 288 -10.31 -0.63 15.04
N ILE A 289 -9.62 0.49 15.19
CA ILE A 289 -9.62 1.32 16.39
C ILE A 289 -11.01 1.69 16.89
N PHE A 290 -11.99 1.95 16.00
CA PHE A 290 -13.34 2.34 16.42
C PHE A 290 -14.04 1.21 17.18
N TYR A 291 -13.91 -0.02 16.68
CA TYR A 291 -14.50 -1.21 17.28
C TYR A 291 -13.73 -1.63 18.54
N GLN A 292 -12.40 -1.52 18.51
CA GLN A 292 -11.54 -1.73 19.68
C GLN A 292 -11.90 -0.77 20.81
N LEU A 293 -12.11 0.52 20.52
CA LEU A 293 -12.55 1.51 21.50
C LEU A 293 -13.94 1.16 22.06
N CYS A 294 -14.91 0.87 21.19
CA CYS A 294 -16.27 0.51 21.59
C CYS A 294 -16.33 -0.76 22.46
N ALA A 295 -15.47 -1.75 22.20
CA ALA A 295 -15.44 -3.02 22.92
C ALA A 295 -14.58 -2.97 24.20
N GLY A 296 -13.43 -2.28 24.16
CA GLY A 296 -12.39 -2.35 25.18
C GLY A 296 -12.30 -1.16 26.14
N ALA A 297 -13.00 -0.06 25.88
CA ALA A 297 -12.94 1.12 26.76
C ALA A 297 -13.43 0.81 28.17
N PRO A 298 -12.68 1.16 29.23
CA PRO A 298 -13.11 0.96 30.61
C PRO A 298 -14.30 1.87 30.96
N PRO A 299 -15.12 1.52 31.97
CA PRO A 299 -16.35 2.25 32.30
C PRO A 299 -16.17 3.77 32.48
N ALA A 300 -15.13 4.19 33.19
CA ALA A 300 -14.82 5.61 33.40
C ALA A 300 -14.45 6.36 32.10
N LEU A 301 -13.82 5.68 31.13
CA LEU A 301 -13.56 6.27 29.83
C LEU A 301 -14.85 6.32 29.00
N ARG A 302 -15.67 5.27 29.03
CA ARG A 302 -16.96 5.24 28.32
C ARG A 302 -17.87 6.38 28.77
N GLU A 303 -17.97 6.63 30.07
CA GLU A 303 -18.78 7.72 30.62
C GLU A 303 -18.28 9.09 30.13
N ARG A 304 -16.96 9.35 30.23
CA ARG A 304 -16.37 10.63 29.77
C ARG A 304 -16.52 10.87 28.27
N LEU A 305 -16.49 9.82 27.46
CA LEU A 305 -16.61 9.92 26.00
C LEU A 305 -18.06 9.91 25.50
N ASN A 306 -19.03 9.72 26.42
CA ASN A 306 -20.40 9.32 26.08
C ASN A 306 -20.40 8.16 25.06
N LEU A 307 -19.63 7.11 25.31
CA LEU A 307 -19.36 6.07 24.32
C LEU A 307 -20.49 5.02 24.27
N LYS A 308 -21.07 4.84 23.09
CA LYS A 308 -22.10 3.83 22.79
C LYS A 308 -21.49 2.53 22.26
N MET A 309 -22.33 1.53 22.03
CA MET A 309 -21.92 0.31 21.34
C MET A 309 -21.70 0.57 19.85
N ALA A 310 -20.85 -0.24 19.21
CA ALA A 310 -20.50 -0.04 17.80
C ALA A 310 -21.72 -0.07 16.86
N ASN A 311 -22.78 -0.81 17.21
CA ASN A 311 -24.03 -0.90 16.45
C ASN A 311 -24.96 0.33 16.61
N GLU A 312 -24.56 1.33 17.39
CA GLU A 312 -25.34 2.57 17.59
C GLU A 312 -24.73 3.76 16.82
N TYR A 313 -23.62 3.55 16.11
CA TYR A 313 -22.95 4.58 15.33
C TYR A 313 -23.19 4.40 13.83
N ASN A 314 -23.75 5.43 13.20
CA ASN A 314 -24.10 5.43 11.78
C ASN A 314 -22.91 5.16 10.86
N TYR A 315 -21.69 5.57 11.24
CA TYR A 315 -20.48 5.27 10.47
C TYR A 315 -20.01 3.81 10.56
N LEU A 316 -20.47 3.04 11.55
CA LEU A 316 -20.03 1.65 11.76
C LEU A 316 -21.04 0.61 11.27
N VAL A 317 -22.31 0.96 11.13
CA VAL A 317 -23.40 0.02 10.80
C VAL A 317 -23.74 -0.11 9.31
N GLN A 318 -23.12 0.69 8.44
CA GLN A 318 -23.49 0.78 7.02
C GLN A 318 -23.23 -0.52 6.22
N SER A 319 -22.35 -1.39 6.73
CA SER A 319 -21.81 -2.53 6.00
C SER A 319 -22.32 -3.89 6.49
N ASP A 320 -23.18 -3.91 7.52
CA ASP A 320 -23.63 -5.13 8.22
C ASP A 320 -22.49 -6.02 8.77
N CYS A 321 -21.28 -5.46 8.96
CA CYS A 321 -20.12 -6.18 9.45
C CYS A 321 -19.50 -5.48 10.65
N LEU A 322 -19.80 -5.94 11.87
CA LEU A 322 -19.24 -5.41 13.11
C LEU A 322 -18.13 -6.28 13.71
N VAL A 323 -18.11 -7.58 13.38
CA VAL A 323 -17.22 -8.58 13.99
C VAL A 323 -16.31 -9.20 12.93
N ILE A 324 -15.09 -9.56 13.34
CA ILE A 324 -14.16 -10.37 12.55
C ILE A 324 -13.98 -11.70 13.27
N ASN A 325 -14.09 -12.81 12.53
CA ASN A 325 -13.99 -14.15 13.11
C ASN A 325 -12.61 -14.35 13.75
N GLY A 326 -12.59 -14.80 15.00
CA GLY A 326 -11.35 -15.06 15.74
C GLY A 326 -10.63 -13.81 16.27
N VAL A 327 -11.22 -12.61 16.12
CA VAL A 327 -10.65 -11.36 16.65
C VAL A 327 -11.44 -10.88 17.85
N ASP A 328 -10.75 -10.65 18.96
CA ASP A 328 -11.28 -9.96 20.14
C ASP A 328 -10.84 -8.49 20.11
N ASP A 329 -11.76 -7.61 19.73
CA ASP A 329 -11.54 -6.16 19.66
C ASP A 329 -11.22 -5.56 21.05
N GLY A 330 -11.77 -6.12 22.13
CA GLY A 330 -11.49 -5.66 23.50
C GLY A 330 -10.07 -6.01 23.94
N GLN A 331 -9.61 -7.23 23.64
CA GLN A 331 -8.22 -7.63 23.88
C GLN A 331 -7.24 -6.82 23.02
N LYS A 332 -7.57 -6.58 21.74
CA LYS A 332 -6.78 -5.73 20.85
C LYS A 332 -6.65 -4.30 21.38
N PHE A 333 -7.70 -3.74 21.99
CA PHE A 333 -7.64 -2.43 22.64
C PHE A 333 -6.67 -2.40 23.83
N GLN A 334 -6.59 -3.46 24.63
CA GLN A 334 -5.61 -3.51 25.73
C GLN A 334 -4.17 -3.52 25.19
N LYS A 335 -3.91 -4.34 24.16
CA LYS A 335 -2.60 -4.35 23.48
C LYS A 335 -2.24 -2.98 22.89
N LEU A 336 -3.21 -2.27 22.33
CA LEU A 336 -3.00 -0.92 21.82
C LEU A 336 -2.58 0.05 22.94
N LYS A 337 -3.23 -0.02 24.11
CA LYS A 337 -2.84 0.83 25.26
C LYS A 337 -1.43 0.52 25.75
N GLU A 338 -1.07 -0.77 25.81
CA GLU A 338 0.31 -1.19 26.11
C GLU A 338 1.31 -0.64 25.08
N ALA A 339 0.95 -0.68 23.80
CA ALA A 339 1.76 -0.11 22.73
C ALA A 339 1.95 1.41 22.89
N PHE A 340 0.87 2.15 23.20
CA PHE A 340 0.95 3.59 23.50
C PHE A 340 1.88 3.89 24.68
N ASP A 341 1.84 3.10 25.74
CA ASP A 341 2.73 3.27 26.90
C ASP A 341 4.20 3.03 26.50
N ILE A 342 4.46 2.05 25.65
CA ILE A 342 5.81 1.72 25.17
C ILE A 342 6.37 2.82 24.25
N VAL A 343 5.54 3.42 23.38
CA VAL A 343 5.94 4.57 22.55
C VAL A 343 5.89 5.90 23.32
N GLN A 344 5.60 5.87 24.62
CA GLN A 344 5.66 7.01 25.53
C GLN A 344 4.63 8.12 25.24
N ILE A 345 3.47 7.78 24.68
CA ILE A 345 2.33 8.71 24.61
C ILE A 345 1.71 8.75 26.01
N CYS A 346 1.61 9.93 26.63
CA CYS A 346 1.16 10.04 28.02
C CYS A 346 -0.35 9.74 28.16
N LYS A 347 -0.83 9.52 29.39
CA LYS A 347 -2.23 9.12 29.61
C LYS A 347 -3.21 10.21 29.21
N GLU A 348 -2.83 11.47 29.39
CA GLU A 348 -3.61 12.63 28.99
C GLU A 348 -3.76 12.69 27.46
N GLU A 349 -2.68 12.48 26.72
CA GLU A 349 -2.69 12.41 25.25
C GLU A 349 -3.48 11.19 24.75
N GLN A 350 -3.34 10.02 25.37
CA GLN A 350 -4.14 8.84 25.04
C GLN A 350 -5.65 9.13 25.18
N GLU A 351 -6.05 9.82 26.24
CA GLU A 351 -7.45 10.22 26.43
C GLU A 351 -7.93 11.19 25.35
N GLN A 352 -7.08 12.14 24.92
CA GLN A 352 -7.40 13.05 23.81
C GLN A 352 -7.55 12.30 22.47
N VAL A 353 -6.69 11.31 22.21
CA VAL A 353 -6.81 10.42 21.04
C VAL A 353 -8.17 9.72 21.05
N PHE A 354 -8.57 9.14 22.18
CA PHE A 354 -9.87 8.47 22.30
C PHE A 354 -11.05 9.45 22.22
N ALA A 355 -10.89 10.68 22.70
CA ALA A 355 -11.89 11.74 22.55
C ALA A 355 -12.11 12.14 21.08
N MET A 356 -11.03 12.30 20.31
CA MET A 356 -11.14 12.59 18.87
C MET A 356 -11.78 11.45 18.08
N LEU A 357 -11.47 10.20 18.43
CA LEU A 357 -12.14 9.02 17.83
C LEU A 357 -13.64 9.00 18.16
N ALA A 358 -14.02 9.24 19.41
CA ALA A 358 -15.41 9.33 19.81
C ALA A 358 -16.13 10.50 19.12
N ALA A 359 -15.46 11.65 18.95
CA ALA A 359 -16.02 12.80 18.24
C ALA A 359 -16.32 12.45 16.77
N VAL A 360 -15.44 11.70 16.11
CA VAL A 360 -15.67 11.19 14.75
C VAL A 360 -16.88 10.27 14.68
N LEU A 361 -17.04 9.34 15.63
CA LEU A 361 -18.21 8.47 15.69
C LEU A 361 -19.50 9.25 15.91
N TRP A 362 -19.48 10.20 16.84
CA TRP A 362 -20.62 11.07 17.15
C TRP A 362 -20.99 12.00 16.01
N LEU A 363 -20.02 12.49 15.24
CA LEU A 363 -20.27 13.28 14.02
C LEU A 363 -21.19 12.51 13.07
N GLY A 364 -20.98 11.21 12.86
CA GLY A 364 -21.83 10.39 11.99
C GLY A 364 -23.29 10.29 12.43
N ASN A 365 -23.56 10.52 13.72
CA ASN A 365 -24.90 10.47 14.30
C ASN A 365 -25.63 11.82 14.26
N ILE A 366 -24.96 12.92 13.88
CA ILE A 366 -25.63 14.21 13.72
C ILE A 366 -26.66 14.10 12.60
N SER A 367 -27.91 14.43 12.96
CA SER A 367 -29.06 14.51 12.07
C SER A 367 -29.40 15.97 11.77
N PHE A 368 -30.08 16.20 10.64
CA PHE A 368 -30.42 17.52 10.14
C PHE A 368 -31.93 17.68 9.97
N GLN A 369 -32.44 18.90 10.16
CA GLN A 369 -33.83 19.28 9.90
C GLN A 369 -33.90 20.39 8.87
N VAL A 370 -34.96 20.37 8.04
CA VAL A 370 -35.21 21.40 7.02
C VAL A 370 -35.78 22.66 7.69
N ILE A 371 -35.24 23.83 7.34
CA ILE A 371 -35.59 25.11 7.98
C ILE A 371 -36.30 26.11 7.07
N ASP A 372 -36.29 25.88 5.76
CA ASP A 372 -36.95 26.76 4.80
C ASP A 372 -37.43 26.02 3.54
N LYS A 373 -38.12 26.77 2.67
CA LYS A 373 -38.69 26.27 1.41
C LYS A 373 -37.63 25.97 0.33
N GLU A 374 -36.39 26.43 0.54
CA GLU A 374 -35.26 26.19 -0.37
C GLU A 374 -34.51 24.90 -0.01
N ASN A 375 -35.07 24.10 0.91
CA ASN A 375 -34.50 22.85 1.43
C ASN A 375 -33.15 23.04 2.12
N HIS A 376 -32.89 24.22 2.70
CA HIS A 376 -31.75 24.37 3.59
C HIS A 376 -31.99 23.64 4.91
N VAL A 377 -30.91 23.24 5.55
CA VAL A 377 -30.96 22.47 6.79
C VAL A 377 -30.18 23.10 7.92
N GLU A 378 -30.55 22.75 9.15
CA GLU A 378 -29.75 22.95 10.35
C GLU A 378 -29.60 21.63 11.13
N PRO A 379 -28.55 21.45 11.93
CA PRO A 379 -28.38 20.25 12.73
C PRO A 379 -29.38 20.20 13.88
N LEU A 380 -29.78 19.01 14.29
CA LEU A 380 -30.56 18.84 15.51
C LEU A 380 -29.68 19.12 16.73
N ALA A 381 -30.20 19.91 17.68
CA ALA A 381 -29.58 20.13 18.98
C ALA A 381 -29.84 18.94 19.91
N ASP A 382 -29.30 17.78 19.54
CA ASP A 382 -29.51 16.50 20.22
C ASP A 382 -28.25 16.01 20.95
N GLU A 383 -28.31 14.77 21.43
CA GLU A 383 -27.20 14.10 22.09
C GLU A 383 -25.95 14.05 21.21
N ALA A 384 -26.09 13.82 19.90
CA ALA A 384 -24.96 13.69 18.99
C ALA A 384 -24.23 15.02 18.86
N LEU A 385 -24.93 16.11 18.57
CA LEU A 385 -24.33 17.44 18.48
C LEU A 385 -23.65 17.85 19.80
N THR A 386 -24.33 17.62 20.92
CA THR A 386 -23.81 17.97 22.26
C THR A 386 -22.54 17.19 22.58
N SER A 387 -22.52 15.89 22.24
CA SER A 387 -21.36 15.02 22.46
C SER A 387 -20.17 15.48 21.60
N VAL A 388 -20.37 15.78 20.31
CA VAL A 388 -19.30 16.29 19.45
C VAL A 388 -18.75 17.62 19.97
N ALA A 389 -19.62 18.58 20.32
CA ALA A 389 -19.21 19.89 20.81
C ALA A 389 -18.38 19.79 22.09
N MET A 390 -18.80 18.92 23.03
CA MET A 390 -18.06 18.64 24.27
C MET A 390 -16.67 18.03 23.98
N LEU A 391 -16.59 17.03 23.11
CA LEU A 391 -15.35 16.30 22.84
C LEU A 391 -14.32 17.15 22.07
N ILE A 392 -14.78 18.00 21.14
CA ILE A 392 -13.91 18.91 20.37
C ILE A 392 -13.59 20.18 21.19
N GLY A 393 -14.37 20.47 22.24
CA GLY A 393 -14.16 21.64 23.10
C GLY A 393 -14.66 22.95 22.49
N CYS A 394 -15.75 22.92 21.73
CA CYS A 394 -16.39 24.10 21.14
C CYS A 394 -17.83 24.29 21.63
N ALA A 395 -18.40 25.47 21.39
CA ALA A 395 -19.79 25.70 21.75
C ALA A 395 -20.75 25.01 20.74
N PRO A 396 -21.85 24.37 21.17
CA PRO A 396 -22.76 23.67 20.25
C PRO A 396 -23.27 24.54 19.09
N HIS A 397 -23.54 25.83 19.35
CA HIS A 397 -24.02 26.75 18.32
C HIS A 397 -22.95 27.07 17.25
N GLU A 398 -21.67 27.10 17.62
CA GLU A 398 -20.57 27.31 16.67
C GLU A 398 -20.42 26.09 15.75
N LEU A 399 -20.52 24.89 16.32
CA LEU A 399 -20.53 23.65 15.56
C LEU A 399 -21.72 23.60 14.60
N MET A 400 -22.92 23.95 15.07
CA MET A 400 -24.11 24.01 14.23
C MET A 400 -23.91 24.93 13.03
N GLN A 401 -23.39 26.13 13.25
CA GLN A 401 -23.12 27.08 12.20
C GLN A 401 -22.07 26.55 11.22
N ALA A 402 -20.99 25.93 11.72
CA ALA A 402 -19.91 25.40 10.90
C ALA A 402 -20.36 24.30 9.93
N ILE A 403 -21.26 23.40 10.35
CA ILE A 403 -21.69 22.26 9.51
C ILE A 403 -22.94 22.55 8.67
N SER A 404 -23.63 23.68 8.88
CA SER A 404 -24.85 24.06 8.14
C SER A 404 -24.70 25.32 7.29
N THR A 405 -23.55 26.00 7.37
CA THR A 405 -23.29 27.21 6.58
C THR A 405 -21.93 27.19 5.91
N HIS A 406 -21.86 27.80 4.74
CA HIS A 406 -20.61 28.07 4.04
C HIS A 406 -20.39 29.58 3.95
N ARG A 407 -19.25 30.06 4.49
CA ARG A 407 -18.89 31.48 4.40
C ARG A 407 -18.26 31.79 3.05
N ILE A 408 -18.88 32.70 2.31
CA ILE A 408 -18.39 33.19 1.02
C ILE A 408 -17.83 34.59 1.23
N GLN A 409 -16.57 34.78 0.87
CA GLN A 409 -15.96 36.10 0.89
C GLN A 409 -16.25 36.83 -0.42
N VAL A 410 -16.98 37.94 -0.33
CA VAL A 410 -17.32 38.80 -1.47
C VAL A 410 -16.69 40.16 -1.24
N GLY A 411 -15.51 40.38 -1.82
CA GLY A 411 -14.72 41.59 -1.56
C GLY A 411 -14.21 41.63 -0.11
N LYS A 412 -14.66 42.62 0.67
CA LYS A 412 -14.32 42.76 2.10
C LYS A 412 -15.36 42.13 3.04
N ASP A 413 -16.55 41.80 2.53
CA ASP A 413 -17.65 41.27 3.34
C ASP A 413 -17.66 39.73 3.29
N SER A 414 -18.18 39.12 4.34
CA SER A 414 -18.37 37.68 4.45
C SER A 414 -19.85 37.38 4.60
N ILE A 415 -20.39 36.57 3.69
CA ILE A 415 -21.80 36.16 3.69
C ILE A 415 -21.86 34.68 4.06
N ALA A 416 -22.61 34.35 5.11
CA ALA A 416 -22.89 32.96 5.47
C ALA A 416 -24.07 32.44 4.62
N LYS A 417 -23.78 31.54 3.68
CA LYS A 417 -24.79 30.85 2.88
C LYS A 417 -25.21 29.56 3.59
N LYS A 418 -26.52 29.34 3.74
CA LYS A 418 -27.06 28.09 4.30
C LYS A 418 -26.84 26.92 3.34
N LEU A 419 -26.67 25.72 3.89
CA LEU A 419 -26.42 24.51 3.12
C LEU A 419 -27.70 23.69 2.93
N THR A 420 -27.78 23.02 1.80
CA THR A 420 -28.76 21.94 1.57
C THR A 420 -28.37 20.69 2.36
N LEU A 421 -29.29 19.73 2.48
CA LEU A 421 -29.03 18.48 3.21
C LEU A 421 -27.75 17.76 2.75
N GLN A 422 -27.58 17.56 1.44
CA GLN A 422 -26.41 16.85 0.91
C GLN A 422 -25.12 17.62 1.21
N GLN A 423 -25.11 18.95 1.05
CA GLN A 423 -23.94 19.77 1.34
C GLN A 423 -23.57 19.75 2.82
N ALA A 424 -24.56 19.71 3.72
CA ALA A 424 -24.34 19.64 5.15
C ALA A 424 -23.79 18.25 5.56
N ILE A 425 -24.31 17.17 4.97
CA ILE A 425 -23.76 15.82 5.12
C ILE A 425 -22.31 15.78 4.64
N ASP A 426 -22.04 16.30 3.44
CA ASP A 426 -20.69 16.32 2.88
C ASP A 426 -19.72 17.13 3.75
N THR A 427 -20.19 18.24 4.34
CA THR A 427 -19.40 19.08 5.27
C THR A 427 -19.10 18.34 6.57
N ARG A 428 -20.10 17.68 7.16
CA ARG A 428 -19.94 16.85 8.36
C ARG A 428 -18.97 15.68 8.12
N ASP A 429 -19.12 15.00 6.99
CA ASP A 429 -18.27 13.88 6.59
C ASP A 429 -16.84 14.35 6.30
N ALA A 430 -16.67 15.53 5.67
CA ALA A 430 -15.37 16.14 5.46
C ALA A 430 -14.69 16.51 6.78
N LEU A 431 -15.44 17.05 7.75
CA LEU A 431 -14.93 17.34 9.09
C LEU A 431 -14.48 16.05 9.81
N ALA A 432 -15.29 14.98 9.73
CA ALA A 432 -14.93 13.69 10.32
C ALA A 432 -13.64 13.11 9.70
N LYS A 433 -13.51 13.15 8.36
CA LYS A 433 -12.28 12.74 7.66
C LYS A 433 -11.07 13.59 8.07
N PHE A 434 -11.26 14.91 8.19
CA PHE A 434 -10.20 15.83 8.57
C PHE A 434 -9.69 15.53 9.98
N ILE A 435 -10.58 15.41 10.97
CA ILE A 435 -10.20 15.08 12.35
C ILE A 435 -9.42 13.77 12.40
N TYR A 436 -9.92 12.73 11.71
CA TYR A 436 -9.24 11.43 11.69
C TYR A 436 -7.87 11.48 11.02
N ALA A 437 -7.77 12.16 9.86
CA ALA A 437 -6.50 12.30 9.14
C ALA A 437 -5.47 13.08 9.98
N SER A 438 -5.87 14.19 10.59
CA SER A 438 -5.00 14.97 11.48
C SER A 438 -4.58 14.18 12.72
N LEU A 439 -5.48 13.38 13.30
CA LEU A 439 -5.15 12.48 14.41
C LEU A 439 -4.13 11.43 13.99
N PHE A 440 -4.29 10.84 12.82
CA PHE A 440 -3.37 9.84 12.29
C PHE A 440 -1.99 10.43 12.00
N ASP A 441 -1.93 11.61 11.36
CA ASP A 441 -0.68 12.34 11.11
C ASP A 441 0.05 12.66 12.42
N TRP A 442 -0.69 13.14 13.44
CA TRP A 442 -0.13 13.40 14.77
C TRP A 442 0.39 12.12 15.43
N LEU A 443 -0.32 10.98 15.32
CA LEU A 443 0.15 9.70 15.84
C LEU A 443 1.45 9.25 15.18
N VAL A 444 1.56 9.41 13.86
CA VAL A 444 2.79 9.12 13.12
C VAL A 444 3.93 10.02 13.60
N GLU A 445 3.68 11.31 13.83
CA GLU A 445 4.65 12.23 14.41
C GLU A 445 5.11 11.80 15.82
N GLN A 446 4.18 11.41 16.70
CA GLN A 446 4.53 10.91 18.04
C GLN A 446 5.37 9.63 17.98
N ILE A 447 5.00 8.71 17.09
CA ILE A 447 5.79 7.50 16.83
C ILE A 447 7.21 7.88 16.40
N ASN A 448 7.35 8.77 15.42
CA ASN A 448 8.66 9.21 14.92
C ASN A 448 9.50 9.86 16.03
N ASN A 449 8.90 10.74 16.83
CA ASN A 449 9.55 11.36 17.99
C ASN A 449 10.01 10.31 19.02
N SER A 450 9.19 9.26 19.26
CA SER A 450 9.52 8.18 20.20
C SER A 450 10.68 7.29 19.71
N LEU A 451 10.88 7.22 18.40
CA LEU A 451 11.92 6.44 17.73
C LEU A 451 13.20 7.24 17.49
N GLU A 452 13.18 8.57 17.65
CA GLU A 452 14.30 9.44 17.32
C GLU A 452 15.55 9.04 18.14
N ALA A 453 16.57 8.53 17.43
CA ALA A 453 17.88 8.27 18.00
C ALA A 453 18.67 9.58 17.95
N GLY A 454 18.84 10.23 19.10
CA GLY A 454 19.43 11.58 19.19
C GLY A 454 20.57 11.85 18.21
N LYS A 455 20.37 12.81 17.31
CA LYS A 455 21.32 13.62 16.50
C LYS A 455 22.62 13.00 15.94
N LYS A 456 22.77 11.67 15.88
CA LYS A 456 23.83 11.02 15.09
C LYS A 456 23.18 10.22 13.98
N HIS A 457 22.86 10.91 12.88
CA HIS A 457 22.60 10.25 11.61
C HIS A 457 23.88 9.51 11.20
N ILE A 458 23.90 8.21 11.44
CA ILE A 458 24.78 7.32 10.71
C ILE A 458 24.14 7.25 9.33
N GLY A 459 24.81 7.71 8.27
CA GLY A 459 24.25 7.85 6.91
C GLY A 459 23.93 6.52 6.21
N ARG A 460 23.49 5.50 6.96
CA ARG A 460 23.19 4.15 6.50
C ARG A 460 21.80 3.76 7.00
N SER A 461 20.98 3.24 6.11
CA SER A 461 19.61 2.85 6.42
C SER A 461 19.18 1.66 5.57
N ILE A 462 18.33 0.82 6.17
CA ILE A 462 17.55 -0.19 5.46
C ILE A 462 16.11 0.28 5.52
N SER A 463 15.54 0.58 4.36
CA SER A 463 14.13 0.91 4.22
C SER A 463 13.34 -0.36 3.94
N ILE A 464 12.22 -0.56 4.64
CA ILE A 464 11.27 -1.64 4.35
C ILE A 464 10.02 -0.99 3.77
N ILE A 465 9.65 -1.39 2.55
CA ILE A 465 8.47 -0.89 1.85
C ILE A 465 7.37 -1.95 1.92
N ASP A 466 6.32 -1.67 2.70
CA ASP A 466 5.06 -2.41 2.74
C ASP A 466 3.94 -1.49 2.23
N ILE A 467 3.52 -1.71 0.99
CA ILE A 467 2.42 -0.94 0.36
C ILE A 467 1.18 -1.82 0.19
N TYR A 468 0.05 -1.15 -0.05
CA TYR A 468 -1.17 -1.83 -0.47
C TYR A 468 -0.91 -2.76 -1.64
N GLY A 469 -1.49 -3.96 -1.58
CA GLY A 469 -1.46 -4.84 -2.75
C GLY A 469 -2.36 -4.31 -3.86
N PHE A 470 -2.15 -4.82 -5.07
CA PHE A 470 -3.04 -4.53 -6.18
C PHE A 470 -4.49 -4.94 -5.86
N GLU A 471 -5.46 -4.09 -6.24
CA GLU A 471 -6.88 -4.29 -5.94
C GLU A 471 -7.75 -4.23 -7.18
N SER A 472 -8.65 -5.22 -7.31
CA SER A 472 -9.68 -5.23 -8.35
C SER A 472 -11.01 -5.64 -7.73
N LEU A 473 -11.82 -4.65 -7.37
CA LEU A 473 -13.14 -4.83 -6.78
C LEU A 473 -14.23 -4.74 -7.84
N LYS A 474 -15.47 -5.12 -7.48
CA LYS A 474 -16.64 -4.91 -8.36
C LYS A 474 -16.86 -3.44 -8.71
N LYS A 475 -16.52 -2.53 -7.79
CA LYS A 475 -16.54 -1.08 -7.99
C LYS A 475 -15.24 -0.51 -7.43
N ASN A 476 -14.39 -0.01 -8.31
CA ASN A 476 -13.13 0.64 -7.97
C ASN A 476 -13.35 2.16 -7.93
N SER A 477 -12.87 2.80 -6.87
CA SER A 477 -12.95 4.26 -6.70
C SER A 477 -11.59 4.91 -6.97
N PHE A 478 -11.50 6.22 -6.71
CA PHE A 478 -10.23 6.94 -6.77
C PHE A 478 -9.17 6.35 -5.80
N GLU A 479 -9.58 5.72 -4.70
CA GLU A 479 -8.65 5.04 -3.78
C GLU A 479 -7.95 3.87 -4.48
N GLN A 480 -8.71 2.96 -5.11
CA GLN A 480 -8.15 1.82 -5.86
C GLN A 480 -7.30 2.30 -7.04
N PHE A 481 -7.69 3.40 -7.70
CA PHE A 481 -6.89 4.04 -8.74
C PHE A 481 -5.50 4.45 -8.22
N CYS A 482 -5.42 5.14 -7.08
CA CYS A 482 -4.14 5.53 -6.46
C CYS A 482 -3.32 4.32 -5.99
N ILE A 483 -3.97 3.31 -5.41
CA ILE A 483 -3.32 2.06 -4.96
C ILE A 483 -2.68 1.33 -6.14
N ASN A 484 -3.44 1.13 -7.22
CA ASN A 484 -2.97 0.39 -8.38
C ASN A 484 -1.90 1.18 -9.15
N TYR A 485 -2.02 2.50 -9.23
CA TYR A 485 -0.97 3.37 -9.76
C TYR A 485 0.35 3.25 -8.97
N ALA A 486 0.29 3.24 -7.64
CA ALA A 486 1.48 3.02 -6.81
C ALA A 486 2.11 1.63 -7.04
N ASN A 487 1.29 0.60 -7.24
CA ASN A 487 1.77 -0.74 -7.58
C ASN A 487 2.41 -0.78 -8.98
N GLU A 488 1.86 -0.06 -9.96
CA GLU A 488 2.44 0.10 -11.30
C GLU A 488 3.84 0.73 -11.23
N ARG A 489 3.99 1.78 -10.41
CA ARG A 489 5.29 2.42 -10.14
C ARG A 489 6.29 1.47 -9.48
N LEU A 490 5.84 0.72 -8.47
CA LEU A 490 6.71 -0.27 -7.80
C LEU A 490 7.13 -1.38 -8.76
N LYS A 491 6.21 -1.83 -9.63
CA LYS A 491 6.50 -2.82 -10.68
C LYS A 491 7.53 -2.29 -11.67
N GLN A 492 7.45 -1.02 -12.07
CA GLN A 492 8.44 -0.44 -12.96
C GLN A 492 9.82 -0.30 -12.30
N HIS A 493 9.84 0.06 -11.01
CA HIS A 493 11.08 0.09 -10.24
C HIS A 493 11.74 -1.29 -10.21
N PHE A 494 10.96 -2.36 -10.00
CA PHE A 494 11.45 -3.73 -10.06
C PHE A 494 11.99 -4.10 -11.44
N ASN A 495 11.22 -3.84 -12.51
CA ASN A 495 11.64 -4.13 -13.88
C ASN A 495 12.94 -3.40 -14.26
N ARG A 496 13.09 -2.14 -13.82
CA ARG A 496 14.32 -1.36 -14.03
C ARG A 496 15.53 -2.02 -13.39
N HIS A 497 15.44 -2.41 -12.13
CA HIS A 497 16.60 -2.96 -11.40
C HIS A 497 16.92 -4.39 -11.80
N LEU A 498 15.91 -5.21 -12.12
CA LEU A 498 16.15 -6.61 -12.48
C LEU A 498 16.58 -6.79 -13.93
N PHE A 499 16.10 -5.95 -14.85
CA PHE A 499 16.33 -6.14 -16.28
C PHE A 499 17.06 -4.99 -16.95
N LYS A 500 16.66 -3.74 -16.72
CA LYS A 500 17.21 -2.61 -17.49
C LYS A 500 18.66 -2.31 -17.10
N LEU A 501 18.93 -2.15 -15.81
CA LEU A 501 20.26 -1.81 -15.30
C LEU A 501 21.28 -2.93 -15.60
N GLU A 502 20.91 -4.19 -15.44
CA GLU A 502 21.79 -5.33 -15.78
C GLU A 502 22.17 -5.36 -17.25
N GLN A 503 21.20 -5.10 -18.16
CA GLN A 503 21.48 -5.06 -19.60
C GLN A 503 22.29 -3.83 -19.99
N GLU A 504 22.07 -2.68 -19.34
CA GLU A 504 22.89 -1.47 -19.51
C GLU A 504 24.34 -1.73 -19.09
N GLU A 505 24.57 -2.46 -18.01
CA GLU A 505 25.92 -2.84 -17.54
C GLU A 505 26.62 -3.78 -18.55
N TYR A 506 25.91 -4.78 -19.09
CA TYR A 506 26.48 -5.68 -20.10
C TYR A 506 26.87 -4.93 -21.38
N ASP A 507 26.04 -3.96 -21.80
CA ASP A 507 26.34 -3.09 -22.93
C ASP A 507 27.59 -2.22 -22.65
N LEU A 508 27.71 -1.66 -21.43
CA LEU A 508 28.85 -0.84 -21.01
C LEU A 508 30.17 -1.64 -20.96
N GLU A 509 30.12 -2.87 -20.47
CA GLU A 509 31.27 -3.78 -20.41
C GLU A 509 31.59 -4.43 -21.76
N GLY A 510 30.78 -4.18 -22.79
CA GLY A 510 30.96 -4.75 -24.13
C GLY A 510 30.77 -6.27 -24.18
N ILE A 511 29.94 -6.82 -23.30
CA ILE A 511 29.64 -8.25 -23.24
C ILE A 511 28.68 -8.60 -24.38
N ASP A 512 29.08 -9.55 -25.24
CA ASP A 512 28.22 -10.07 -26.30
C ASP A 512 27.07 -10.90 -25.70
N TRP A 513 25.93 -10.24 -25.51
CA TRP A 513 24.74 -10.80 -24.88
C TRP A 513 23.48 -10.48 -25.68
N THR A 514 22.56 -11.43 -25.72
CA THR A 514 21.24 -11.21 -26.34
C THR A 514 20.29 -10.58 -25.33
N LYS A 515 19.88 -9.33 -25.59
CA LYS A 515 18.92 -8.60 -24.73
C LYS A 515 17.68 -9.43 -24.41
N VAL A 516 17.32 -9.46 -23.13
CA VAL A 516 16.15 -10.16 -22.62
C VAL A 516 14.93 -9.29 -22.90
N VAL A 517 13.99 -9.84 -23.66
CA VAL A 517 12.68 -9.21 -23.86
C VAL A 517 11.82 -9.49 -22.64
N PHE A 518 11.28 -8.44 -22.03
CA PHE A 518 10.36 -8.51 -20.89
C PHE A 518 9.20 -7.54 -21.10
N GLU A 519 8.10 -7.76 -20.38
CA GLU A 519 6.95 -6.85 -20.39
C GLU A 519 7.25 -5.61 -19.53
N ASP A 520 7.49 -4.49 -20.21
CA ASP A 520 7.66 -3.18 -19.61
C ASP A 520 6.29 -2.49 -19.46
N ASN A 521 6.11 -1.80 -18.34
CA ASN A 521 4.88 -1.10 -18.00
C ASN A 521 5.01 0.43 -18.11
N GLN A 522 6.06 0.94 -18.75
CA GLN A 522 6.26 2.38 -18.93
C GLN A 522 5.08 3.06 -19.66
N GLU A 523 4.52 2.43 -20.70
CA GLU A 523 3.38 3.00 -21.44
C GLU A 523 2.12 3.10 -20.57
N CYS A 524 1.94 2.17 -19.62
CA CYS A 524 0.88 2.26 -18.62
C CYS A 524 1.13 3.43 -17.67
N LEU A 525 2.36 3.62 -17.17
CA LEU A 525 2.69 4.79 -16.32
C LEU A 525 2.49 6.12 -17.05
N ASP A 526 2.87 6.18 -18.32
CA ASP A 526 2.65 7.36 -19.16
C ASP A 526 1.16 7.70 -19.29
N LEU A 527 0.26 6.70 -19.33
CA LEU A 527 -1.19 6.92 -19.28
C LEU A 527 -1.60 7.71 -18.03
N PHE A 528 -0.99 7.45 -16.87
CA PHE A 528 -1.26 8.19 -15.64
C PHE A 528 -0.64 9.59 -15.64
N GLU A 529 0.62 9.70 -16.03
CA GLU A 529 1.48 10.82 -15.65
C GLU A 529 1.85 11.78 -16.77
N LYS A 530 1.81 11.30 -18.03
CA LYS A 530 2.38 12.03 -19.17
C LYS A 530 1.75 13.40 -19.29
N LYS A 531 2.50 14.46 -19.06
CA LYS A 531 1.98 15.82 -19.21
C LYS A 531 1.91 16.21 -20.71
N PRO A 532 0.88 16.94 -21.15
CA PRO A 532 -0.29 17.39 -20.38
C PRO A 532 -1.49 16.42 -20.42
N LEU A 533 -1.39 15.27 -21.10
CA LEU A 533 -2.55 14.44 -21.49
C LEU A 533 -2.76 13.17 -20.65
N GLY A 534 -2.03 12.96 -19.56
CA GLY A 534 -2.20 11.83 -18.65
C GLY A 534 -3.43 11.98 -17.76
N ILE A 535 -3.94 10.88 -17.23
CA ILE A 535 -5.16 10.85 -16.40
C ILE A 535 -5.07 11.85 -15.25
N LEU A 536 -3.92 11.94 -14.56
CA LEU A 536 -3.74 12.86 -13.44
C LEU A 536 -3.82 14.33 -13.87
N SER A 537 -3.22 14.67 -15.01
CA SER A 537 -3.25 16.05 -15.53
C SER A 537 -4.66 16.45 -15.97
N LEU A 538 -5.39 15.53 -16.61
CA LEU A 538 -6.77 15.76 -17.03
C LEU A 538 -7.73 15.86 -15.84
N LEU A 539 -7.50 15.05 -14.80
CA LEU A 539 -8.24 15.12 -13.54
C LEU A 539 -8.01 16.46 -12.83
N ASP A 540 -6.76 16.91 -12.73
CA ASP A 540 -6.42 18.20 -12.12
C ASP A 540 -7.08 19.36 -12.89
N GLU A 541 -7.01 19.34 -14.21
CA GLU A 541 -7.64 20.37 -15.05
C GLU A 541 -9.17 20.41 -14.84
N GLU A 542 -9.82 19.25 -14.85
CA GLU A 542 -11.27 19.15 -14.70
C GLU A 542 -11.73 19.49 -13.28
N SER A 543 -10.95 19.13 -12.26
CA SER A 543 -11.24 19.47 -10.86
C SER A 543 -11.18 20.98 -10.60
N ASN A 544 -10.43 21.72 -11.41
CA ASN A 544 -10.34 23.18 -11.34
C ASN A 544 -11.30 23.91 -12.31
N ALA A 545 -12.00 23.17 -13.18
CA ALA A 545 -12.90 23.76 -14.16
C ALA A 545 -14.26 24.12 -13.52
N PRO A 546 -14.83 25.30 -13.84
CA PRO A 546 -16.15 25.69 -13.32
C PRO A 546 -17.24 24.80 -13.91
N ASN A 547 -18.18 24.35 -13.06
CA ASN A 547 -19.31 23.49 -13.43
C ASN A 547 -18.89 22.12 -14.00
N SER A 548 -17.68 21.63 -13.69
CA SER A 548 -17.29 20.27 -14.04
C SER A 548 -18.10 19.23 -13.27
N THR A 549 -18.21 18.04 -13.86
CA THR A 549 -18.93 16.90 -13.29
C THR A 549 -18.14 15.63 -13.57
N ASP A 550 -18.43 14.55 -12.85
CA ASP A 550 -17.87 13.23 -13.16
C ASP A 550 -18.07 12.82 -14.63
N PHE A 551 -19.16 13.27 -15.26
CA PHE A 551 -19.46 12.96 -16.66
C PHE A 551 -18.58 13.75 -17.63
N THR A 552 -18.28 15.02 -17.33
CA THR A 552 -17.38 15.83 -18.17
C THR A 552 -15.96 15.29 -18.07
N LEU A 553 -15.50 14.89 -16.87
CA LEU A 553 -14.23 14.18 -16.69
C LEU A 553 -14.17 12.90 -17.53
N ALA A 554 -15.16 12.02 -17.41
CA ALA A 554 -15.17 10.75 -18.13
C ALA A 554 -15.13 10.93 -19.66
N ASN A 555 -15.81 11.95 -20.19
CA ASN A 555 -15.76 12.25 -21.62
C ASN A 555 -14.40 12.81 -22.04
N LYS A 556 -13.81 13.68 -21.24
CA LYS A 556 -12.48 14.24 -21.47
C LYS A 556 -11.41 13.15 -21.53
N LEU A 557 -11.43 12.23 -20.58
CA LEU A 557 -10.53 11.06 -20.58
C LEU A 557 -10.69 10.25 -21.88
N LYS A 558 -11.92 9.93 -22.28
CA LYS A 558 -12.17 9.18 -23.53
C LYS A 558 -11.70 9.93 -24.77
N GLN A 559 -11.91 11.24 -24.83
CA GLN A 559 -11.51 12.06 -25.97
C GLN A 559 -9.98 12.07 -26.15
N HIS A 560 -9.22 12.13 -25.06
CA HIS A 560 -7.77 12.27 -25.12
C HIS A 560 -7.00 10.94 -25.06
N LEU A 561 -7.58 9.88 -24.48
CA LEU A 561 -6.85 8.65 -24.16
C LEU A 561 -7.31 7.41 -24.95
N ASN A 562 -8.38 7.49 -25.75
CA ASN A 562 -8.92 6.32 -26.48
C ASN A 562 -7.93 5.63 -27.44
N SER A 563 -6.87 6.30 -27.87
CA SER A 563 -5.83 5.70 -28.73
C SER A 563 -4.76 4.94 -27.95
N ASN A 564 -4.71 5.05 -26.62
CA ASN A 564 -3.75 4.35 -25.79
C ASN A 564 -4.22 2.90 -25.54
N SER A 565 -3.36 1.92 -25.79
CA SER A 565 -3.65 0.47 -25.64
C SER A 565 -4.03 0.06 -24.22
N TYR A 566 -3.60 0.82 -23.21
CA TYR A 566 -3.89 0.58 -21.80
C TYR A 566 -5.17 1.28 -21.33
N PHE A 567 -5.78 2.14 -22.14
CA PHE A 567 -7.02 2.84 -21.78
C PHE A 567 -8.22 2.22 -22.50
N LYS A 568 -9.31 2.03 -21.75
CA LYS A 568 -10.59 1.58 -22.30
C LYS A 568 -11.72 2.47 -21.83
N GLY A 569 -12.28 3.28 -22.73
CA GLY A 569 -13.51 4.03 -22.44
C GLY A 569 -14.72 3.10 -22.25
N ASP A 570 -15.51 3.32 -21.21
CA ASP A 570 -16.78 2.61 -20.98
C ASP A 570 -17.99 3.56 -21.09
N ARG A 571 -19.21 3.03 -21.05
CA ARG A 571 -20.45 3.83 -21.06
C ARG A 571 -20.60 4.62 -19.76
N GLY A 572 -21.19 5.81 -19.86
CA GLY A 572 -21.43 6.67 -18.71
C GLY A 572 -20.13 7.21 -18.11
N ARG A 573 -20.00 7.11 -16.78
CA ARG A 573 -18.92 7.73 -15.98
C ARG A 573 -17.69 6.81 -15.78
N ALA A 574 -17.72 5.59 -16.32
CA ALA A 574 -16.68 4.60 -16.10
C ALA A 574 -15.62 4.60 -17.22
N PHE A 575 -14.43 4.12 -16.87
CA PHE A 575 -13.34 3.78 -17.77
C PHE A 575 -12.54 2.61 -17.16
N GLY A 576 -11.76 1.93 -17.99
CA GLY A 576 -10.84 0.87 -17.59
C GLY A 576 -9.40 1.25 -17.90
N VAL A 577 -8.49 0.74 -17.07
CA VAL A 577 -7.05 0.77 -17.28
C VAL A 577 -6.55 -0.67 -17.26
N LEU A 578 -5.79 -1.08 -18.27
CA LEU A 578 -5.11 -2.36 -18.29
C LEU A 578 -3.86 -2.22 -17.41
N HIS A 579 -3.77 -2.98 -16.32
CA HIS A 579 -2.61 -2.97 -15.43
C HIS A 579 -1.72 -4.19 -15.66
N PHE A 580 -0.51 -4.21 -15.11
CA PHE A 580 0.35 -5.41 -15.16
C PHE A 580 -0.31 -6.66 -14.54
N ALA A 581 -1.26 -6.46 -13.62
CA ALA A 581 -2.00 -7.52 -12.94
C ALA A 581 -3.34 -7.89 -13.62
N GLY A 582 -3.62 -7.31 -14.80
CA GLY A 582 -4.82 -7.57 -15.60
C GLY A 582 -5.84 -6.45 -15.64
#